data_AF-A0A935SIE1-F1
#
_entry.id   AF-A0A935SIE1-F1
#
_cell.length_a   1.000
_cell.length_b   1.000
_cell.length_c   1.000
_cell.angle_alpha   90.00
_cell.angle_beta   90.00
_cell.angle_gamma   90.00
#
_symmetry.space_group_name_H-M   'P 1'
#
loop_
_entity.id
_entity.type
_entity.pdbx_description
1 polymer ?
#
loop_
_entity_poly.entity_id
_entity_poly.type
_entity_poly.pdbx_seq_one_letter_code
_entity_poly.pdbx_strand_id
1 'polypeptide(L)'
;MRKVFISAAFVLISLVILKSNSKPAQSDLTVHEWGTFTTLHDSKGNQLSGVYLEEEGLPRFVHSLSPQYPSVKGGKGFTTPENVTVKMETPVIYFYSPKAINASVKVDFPQGAIGQWYPEIDKGKKERNNYSNRFNFKESLNDWVKWDVKVLEPNSNETLPVTEMNTWLTPRATDANIIQYGKETEKYIFTGVWLVLIFP
;
A
#
# COMPACT_ATOMS: atom_id res chain seq x y z
N MET A 1 72.17 46.56 -13.13
CA MET A 1 71.20 45.58 -12.60
C MET A 1 69.95 45.60 -13.47
N ARG A 2 69.76 44.59 -14.34
CA ARG A 2 68.58 44.47 -15.23
C ARG A 2 67.48 43.71 -14.47
N LYS A 3 66.31 44.33 -14.27
CA LYS A 3 65.13 43.68 -13.70
C LYS A 3 64.38 42.95 -14.83
N VAL A 4 64.26 41.64 -14.72
CA VAL A 4 63.46 40.78 -15.60
C VAL A 4 62.04 40.74 -15.02
N PHE A 5 61.03 41.08 -15.83
CA PHE A 5 59.62 40.87 -15.49
C PHE A 5 59.14 39.59 -16.15
N ILE A 6 58.76 38.60 -15.34
CA ILE A 6 58.11 37.36 -15.81
C ILE A 6 56.60 37.61 -15.80
N SER A 7 55.98 37.64 -16.97
CA SER A 7 54.52 37.71 -17.11
C SER A 7 53.97 36.29 -17.09
N ALA A 8 53.27 35.90 -16.02
CA ALA A 8 52.57 34.63 -15.93
C ALA A 8 51.14 34.80 -16.45
N ALA A 9 50.83 34.16 -17.59
CA ALA A 9 49.47 34.07 -18.10
C ALA A 9 48.71 32.96 -17.35
N PHE A 10 47.68 33.32 -16.59
CA PHE A 10 46.75 32.36 -15.98
C PHE A 10 45.69 31.96 -17.03
N VAL A 11 45.76 30.73 -17.51
CA VAL A 11 44.70 30.11 -18.33
C VAL A 11 43.63 29.57 -17.39
N LEU A 12 42.48 30.24 -17.35
CA LEU A 12 41.27 29.77 -16.68
C LEU A 12 40.63 28.66 -17.53
N ILE A 13 40.95 27.40 -17.24
CA ILE A 13 40.23 26.25 -17.79
C ILE A 13 38.86 26.20 -17.08
N SER A 14 37.84 26.73 -17.74
CA SER A 14 36.46 26.59 -17.29
C SER A 14 36.01 25.15 -17.55
N LEU A 15 35.99 24.33 -16.52
CA LEU A 15 35.42 22.98 -16.57
C LEU A 15 33.90 23.10 -16.65
N VAL A 16 33.35 23.06 -17.87
CA VAL A 16 31.90 22.97 -18.08
C VAL A 16 31.47 21.54 -17.72
N ILE A 17 31.03 21.34 -16.49
CA ILE A 17 30.33 20.12 -16.11
C ILE A 17 28.94 20.20 -16.74
N LEU A 18 28.80 19.60 -17.93
CA LEU A 18 27.50 19.28 -18.52
C LEU A 18 26.81 18.28 -17.58
N LYS A 19 26.05 18.78 -16.60
CA LYS A 19 25.04 17.97 -15.92
C LYS A 19 24.06 17.54 -17.01
N SER A 20 24.11 16.27 -17.39
CA SER A 20 23.04 15.63 -18.13
C SER A 20 21.75 15.81 -17.32
N ASN A 21 20.90 16.75 -17.74
CA ASN A 21 19.50 16.76 -17.35
C ASN A 21 18.81 15.64 -18.13
N SER A 22 19.16 14.38 -17.83
CA SER A 22 18.28 13.27 -18.13
C SER A 22 17.03 13.51 -17.29
N LYS A 23 15.98 14.06 -17.91
CA LYS A 23 14.63 14.02 -17.36
C LYS A 23 14.44 12.55 -16.94
N PRO A 24 14.17 12.24 -15.66
CA PRO A 24 13.87 10.87 -15.30
C PRO A 24 12.79 10.41 -16.27
N ALA A 25 12.99 9.26 -16.91
CA ALA A 25 12.01 8.70 -17.83
C ALA A 25 10.70 8.69 -17.07
N GLN A 26 9.82 9.64 -17.40
CA GLN A 26 8.55 9.79 -16.70
C GLN A 26 7.79 8.56 -17.12
N SER A 27 7.69 7.59 -16.21
CA SER A 27 6.87 6.41 -16.45
C SER A 27 5.47 6.94 -16.74
N ASP A 28 4.87 6.54 -17.85
CA ASP A 28 3.47 6.79 -18.16
C ASP A 28 2.55 5.96 -17.23
N LEU A 29 2.91 5.82 -15.96
CA LEU A 29 2.20 5.08 -14.93
C LEU A 29 1.55 6.10 -14.01
N THR A 30 0.22 6.11 -13.98
CA THR A 30 -0.59 6.82 -12.98
C THR A 30 -1.12 5.82 -11.98
N VAL A 31 -1.07 6.17 -10.69
CA VAL A 31 -1.54 5.31 -9.60
C VAL A 31 -2.56 6.09 -8.77
N HIS A 32 -3.72 5.51 -8.53
CA HIS A 32 -4.75 6.10 -7.68
C HIS A 32 -5.03 5.20 -6.48
N GLU A 33 -5.05 5.77 -5.28
CA GLU A 33 -5.51 5.09 -4.07
C GLU A 33 -6.89 5.63 -3.69
N TRP A 34 -7.80 4.72 -3.35
CA TRP A 34 -9.15 5.04 -2.89
C TRP A 34 -9.47 4.22 -1.68
N GLY A 35 -10.07 4.82 -0.65
CA GLY A 35 -10.51 4.14 0.55
C GLY A 35 -11.18 5.09 1.53
N THR A 36 -11.76 4.53 2.59
CA THR A 36 -12.42 5.31 3.64
C THR A 36 -11.66 5.19 4.95
N PHE A 37 -11.51 6.31 5.66
CA PHE A 37 -11.00 6.33 7.03
C PHE A 37 -12.15 6.57 8.00
N THR A 38 -12.32 5.67 8.95
CA THR A 38 -13.31 5.82 10.02
C THR A 38 -12.60 6.15 11.32
N THR A 39 -13.04 7.24 11.95
CA THR A 39 -12.64 7.64 13.30
C THR A 39 -13.88 7.95 14.12
N LEU A 40 -13.81 7.76 15.43
CA LEU A 40 -14.91 8.06 16.34
C LEU A 40 -14.46 9.12 17.33
N HIS A 41 -15.30 10.13 17.58
CA HIS A 41 -15.03 11.20 18.53
C HIS A 41 -16.23 11.42 19.46
N ASP A 42 -15.97 11.82 20.70
CA ASP A 42 -17.02 12.20 21.65
C ASP A 42 -17.52 13.64 21.42
N SER A 43 -18.56 14.04 22.17
CA SER A 43 -19.12 15.41 22.12
C SER A 43 -18.15 16.53 22.48
N LYS A 44 -16.98 16.21 23.05
CA LYS A 44 -15.92 17.14 23.41
C LYS A 44 -14.76 17.14 22.40
N GLY A 45 -14.85 16.32 21.35
CA GLY A 45 -13.81 16.17 20.34
C GLY A 45 -12.68 15.21 20.72
N ASN A 46 -12.81 14.43 21.80
CA ASN A 46 -11.80 13.41 22.12
C ASN A 46 -11.98 12.20 21.22
N GLN A 47 -10.89 11.70 20.63
CA GLN A 47 -10.92 10.47 19.83
C GLN A 47 -11.20 9.25 20.72
N LEU A 48 -12.17 8.44 20.31
CA LEU A 48 -12.58 7.20 20.96
C LEU A 48 -11.94 6.00 20.28
N SER A 49 -11.69 4.94 21.07
CA SER A 49 -11.29 3.65 20.54
C SER A 49 -12.50 2.75 20.26
N GLY A 50 -12.25 1.59 19.63
CA GLY A 50 -13.28 0.59 19.40
C GLY A 50 -13.85 0.56 17.98
N VAL A 51 -13.22 1.27 17.05
CA VAL A 51 -13.66 1.39 15.66
C VAL A 51 -13.23 0.18 14.82
N TYR A 52 -13.54 -1.04 15.25
CA TYR A 52 -13.02 -2.27 14.62
C TYR A 52 -14.08 -3.29 14.19
N LEU A 53 -15.37 -3.03 14.45
CA LEU A 53 -16.41 -3.94 13.99
C LEU A 53 -16.51 -3.90 12.45
N GLU A 54 -16.66 -5.07 11.84
CA GLU A 54 -17.05 -5.23 10.45
C GLU A 54 -18.27 -6.12 10.34
N GLU A 55 -19.20 -5.71 9.49
CA GLU A 55 -20.43 -6.45 9.20
C GLU A 55 -20.36 -7.13 7.83
N GLU A 56 -19.45 -6.71 6.94
CA GLU A 56 -19.33 -7.22 5.58
C GLU A 56 -18.41 -8.45 5.46
N GLY A 57 -18.84 -9.42 4.67
CA GLY A 57 -18.05 -10.61 4.34
C GLY A 57 -16.93 -10.31 3.34
N LEU A 58 -15.89 -11.14 3.36
CA LEU A 58 -14.81 -11.10 2.38
C LEU A 58 -14.95 -12.20 1.32
N PRO A 59 -14.55 -11.95 0.07
CA PRO A 59 -14.38 -12.99 -0.92
C PRO A 59 -13.36 -14.02 -0.46
N ARG A 60 -13.56 -15.28 -0.85
CA ARG A 60 -12.69 -16.40 -0.45
C ARG A 60 -11.25 -16.29 -0.92
N PHE A 61 -10.97 -15.47 -1.94
CA PHE A 61 -9.64 -15.27 -2.47
C PHE A 61 -8.82 -14.26 -1.66
N VAL A 62 -9.44 -13.49 -0.75
CA VAL A 62 -8.75 -12.49 0.06
C VAL A 62 -7.92 -13.18 1.13
N HIS A 63 -6.65 -12.77 1.23
CA HIS A 63 -5.73 -13.23 2.26
C HIS A 63 -6.01 -12.50 3.57
N SER A 64 -5.80 -13.19 4.68
CA SER A 64 -6.04 -12.67 6.02
C SER A 64 -4.91 -13.07 6.94
N LEU A 65 -4.60 -12.18 7.87
CA LEU A 65 -3.60 -12.42 8.90
C LEU A 65 -4.01 -13.58 9.81
N SER A 66 -5.31 -13.75 10.06
CA SER A 66 -5.84 -14.86 10.85
C SER A 66 -6.80 -15.68 9.99
N PRO A 67 -6.27 -16.59 9.14
CA PRO A 67 -7.07 -17.36 8.19
C PRO A 67 -7.99 -18.38 8.87
N GLN A 68 -7.77 -18.69 10.16
CA GLN A 68 -8.69 -19.50 10.97
C GLN A 68 -9.92 -18.72 11.45
N TYR A 69 -9.92 -17.39 11.34
CA TYR A 69 -11.01 -16.50 11.78
C TYR A 69 -11.39 -15.48 10.70
N PRO A 70 -11.68 -15.88 9.45
CA PRO A 70 -11.96 -14.95 8.37
C PRO A 70 -13.31 -14.24 8.53
N SER A 71 -14.20 -14.72 9.42
CA SER A 71 -15.56 -14.22 9.56
C SER A 71 -16.20 -14.49 10.94
N VAL A 72 -15.42 -14.78 11.99
CA VAL A 72 -16.03 -14.88 13.33
C VAL A 72 -16.34 -13.46 13.80
N LYS A 73 -17.64 -13.14 13.86
CA LYS A 73 -18.26 -11.90 14.36
C LYS A 73 -17.26 -10.87 14.89
N GLY A 74 -16.83 -9.95 14.04
CA GLY A 74 -16.10 -8.73 14.42
C GLY A 74 -14.57 -8.74 14.24
N GLY A 75 -13.96 -9.81 13.72
CA GLY A 75 -12.49 -9.88 13.56
C GLY A 75 -11.97 -9.57 12.15
N LYS A 76 -11.29 -8.45 11.97
CA LYS A 76 -10.66 -7.99 10.71
C LYS A 76 -9.35 -8.72 10.37
N GLY A 77 -9.35 -10.05 10.38
CA GLY A 77 -8.11 -10.82 10.41
C GLY A 77 -7.35 -10.71 11.75
N PHE A 78 -7.96 -10.06 12.74
CA PHE A 78 -7.51 -9.97 14.13
C PHE A 78 -8.58 -10.57 15.03
N THR A 79 -8.21 -11.45 15.96
CA THR A 79 -9.15 -12.19 16.81
C THR A 79 -9.74 -11.33 17.93
N THR A 80 -8.96 -10.47 18.57
CA THR A 80 -9.45 -9.42 19.50
C THR A 80 -8.61 -8.14 19.39
N PRO A 81 -8.93 -7.22 18.48
CA PRO A 81 -8.26 -5.93 18.41
C PRO A 81 -8.72 -5.01 19.56
N GLU A 82 -7.77 -4.36 20.21
CA GLU A 82 -7.99 -3.43 21.33
C GLU A 82 -7.33 -2.09 21.03
N ASN A 83 -7.91 -0.99 21.52
CA ASN A 83 -7.37 0.36 21.39
C ASN A 83 -7.20 0.86 19.93
N VAL A 84 -8.05 0.39 19.03
CA VAL A 84 -8.14 0.88 17.64
C VAL A 84 -8.80 2.25 17.63
N THR A 85 -8.13 3.27 17.10
CA THR A 85 -8.69 4.63 16.98
C THR A 85 -9.00 5.04 15.54
N VAL A 86 -8.36 4.39 14.56
CA VAL A 86 -8.63 4.55 13.13
C VAL A 86 -8.77 3.20 12.46
N LYS A 87 -9.77 3.10 11.58
CA LYS A 87 -10.01 1.95 10.73
C LYS A 87 -10.06 2.40 9.28
N MET A 88 -9.29 1.75 8.43
CA MET A 88 -9.41 1.90 6.98
C MET A 88 -10.36 0.84 6.42
N GLU A 89 -11.36 1.27 5.67
CA GLU A 89 -12.27 0.38 4.93
C GLU A 89 -11.89 0.34 3.46
N THR A 90 -11.70 -0.89 2.99
CA THR A 90 -11.51 -1.26 1.58
C THR A 90 -10.59 -0.34 0.76
N PRO A 91 -9.39 0.01 1.25
CA PRO A 91 -8.50 0.80 0.42
C PRO A 91 -7.98 -0.07 -0.74
N VAL A 92 -8.05 0.49 -1.93
CA VAL A 92 -7.66 -0.13 -3.20
C VAL A 92 -6.73 0.79 -3.96
N ILE A 93 -5.73 0.20 -4.63
CA ILE A 93 -4.73 0.91 -5.41
C ILE A 93 -4.87 0.48 -6.88
N TYR A 94 -5.19 1.43 -7.74
CA TYR A 94 -5.34 1.25 -9.19
C TYR A 94 -4.10 1.69 -9.95
N PHE A 95 -3.81 1.02 -11.06
CA PHE A 95 -2.70 1.32 -11.95
C PHE A 95 -3.21 1.63 -13.35
N TYR A 96 -2.72 2.72 -13.92
CA TYR A 96 -3.05 3.17 -15.27
C TYR A 96 -1.76 3.34 -16.05
N SER A 97 -1.57 2.53 -17.08
CA SER A 97 -0.41 2.63 -17.96
C SER A 97 -0.77 2.25 -19.39
N PRO A 98 -0.25 2.98 -20.40
CA PRO A 98 -0.50 2.67 -21.81
C PRO A 98 0.27 1.44 -22.29
N LYS A 99 1.17 0.88 -21.46
CA LYS A 99 1.96 -0.32 -21.75
C LYS A 99 2.15 -1.17 -20.51
N ALA A 100 2.48 -2.44 -20.70
CA ALA A 100 2.85 -3.33 -19.62
C ALA A 100 4.12 -2.83 -18.92
N ILE A 101 4.09 -2.82 -17.59
CA ILE A 101 5.19 -2.33 -16.76
C ILE A 101 5.26 -3.14 -15.46
N ASN A 102 6.48 -3.38 -14.97
CA ASN A 102 6.66 -3.93 -13.63
C ASN A 102 6.64 -2.77 -12.63
N ALA A 103 5.82 -2.89 -11.58
CA ALA A 103 5.68 -1.90 -10.52
C ALA A 103 6.01 -2.53 -9.17
N SER A 104 6.71 -1.77 -8.33
CA SER A 104 6.99 -2.14 -6.95
C SER A 104 6.20 -1.22 -6.04
N VAL A 105 5.36 -1.80 -5.19
CA VAL A 105 4.41 -1.08 -4.34
C VAL A 105 4.75 -1.43 -2.91
N LYS A 106 5.03 -0.42 -2.09
CA LYS A 106 5.22 -0.59 -0.66
C LYS A 106 4.21 0.29 0.06
N VAL A 107 3.46 -0.31 0.96
CA VAL A 107 2.53 0.41 1.83
C VAL A 107 3.01 0.25 3.27
N ASP A 108 3.19 1.37 3.94
CA ASP A 108 3.63 1.44 5.33
C ASP A 108 2.42 1.71 6.23
N PHE A 109 2.39 1.06 7.40
CA PHE A 109 1.35 1.22 8.42
C PHE A 109 2.01 1.68 9.72
N PRO A 110 2.41 2.96 9.79
CA PRO A 110 2.94 3.53 11.00
C PRO A 110 1.93 3.32 12.12
N GLN A 111 2.36 2.72 13.23
CA GLN A 111 1.48 2.48 14.39
C GLN A 111 0.27 1.59 14.11
N GLY A 112 0.29 0.85 13.00
CA GLY A 112 -0.80 -0.03 12.62
C GLY A 112 -0.34 -1.37 12.08
N ALA A 113 -1.31 -2.17 11.65
CA ALA A 113 -1.08 -3.52 11.12
C ALA A 113 -2.08 -3.94 10.05
N ILE A 114 -1.64 -4.84 9.16
CA ILE A 114 -2.50 -5.49 8.15
C ILE A 114 -3.39 -6.53 8.77
N GLY A 115 -4.68 -6.43 8.49
CA GLY A 115 -5.61 -7.51 8.71
C GLY A 115 -5.75 -8.42 7.49
N GLN A 116 -5.90 -7.83 6.30
CA GLN A 116 -6.34 -8.52 5.09
C GLN A 116 -5.68 -7.94 3.84
N TRP A 117 -5.51 -8.72 2.77
CA TRP A 117 -4.89 -8.25 1.53
C TRP A 117 -5.24 -9.09 0.31
N TYR A 118 -5.06 -8.49 -0.86
CA TYR A 118 -4.99 -9.17 -2.15
C TYR A 118 -4.25 -8.28 -3.16
N PRO A 119 -3.40 -8.80 -4.05
CA PRO A 119 -2.97 -10.19 -4.18
C PRO A 119 -2.01 -10.60 -3.05
N GLU A 120 -1.54 -11.84 -3.07
CA GLU A 120 -0.57 -12.40 -2.14
C GLU A 120 0.67 -11.51 -2.03
N ILE A 121 1.29 -11.51 -0.85
CA ILE A 121 2.54 -10.79 -0.59
C ILE A 121 3.71 -11.76 -0.62
N ASP A 122 4.88 -11.28 -1.03
CA ASP A 122 6.11 -12.05 -0.84
C ASP A 122 6.24 -12.37 0.64
N LYS A 123 6.60 -13.61 0.97
CA LYS A 123 6.78 -14.09 2.35
C LYS A 123 8.02 -13.46 3.04
N GLY A 124 8.27 -12.18 2.80
CA GLY A 124 9.23 -11.34 3.49
C GLY A 124 8.73 -10.98 4.88
N LYS A 125 8.86 -11.94 5.80
CA LYS A 125 8.58 -11.83 7.25
C LYS A 125 7.16 -11.41 7.59
N LYS A 126 6.36 -12.40 7.95
CA LYS A 126 5.78 -12.50 9.29
C LYS A 126 5.30 -13.93 9.49
N GLU A 127 6.22 -14.79 9.94
CA GLU A 127 5.83 -15.77 10.96
C GLU A 127 5.32 -14.97 12.16
N ARG A 128 4.08 -14.48 12.07
CA ARG A 128 3.30 -13.93 13.20
C ARG A 128 2.84 -15.10 14.08
N ASN A 129 3.74 -16.06 14.32
CA ASN A 129 3.46 -17.34 14.99
C ASN A 129 3.30 -17.19 16.51
N ASN A 130 3.52 -16.00 17.08
CA ASN A 130 3.53 -15.78 18.53
C ASN A 130 2.70 -14.57 19.00
N TYR A 131 1.77 -14.05 18.20
CA TYR A 131 0.79 -13.14 18.75
C TYR A 131 -0.33 -13.99 19.35
N SER A 132 -0.37 -14.02 20.68
CA SER A 132 -1.58 -14.34 21.44
C SER A 132 -2.78 -13.68 20.75
N ASN A 133 -3.96 -14.30 20.81
CA ASN A 133 -5.21 -13.87 20.16
C ASN A 133 -5.70 -12.43 20.46
N ARG A 134 -4.87 -11.53 21.00
CA ARG A 134 -5.14 -10.13 21.34
C ARG A 134 -4.14 -9.21 20.64
N PHE A 135 -4.64 -8.27 19.85
CA PHE A 135 -3.85 -7.23 19.20
C PHE A 135 -4.15 -5.90 19.89
N ASN A 136 -3.23 -5.44 20.73
CA ASN A 136 -3.38 -4.20 21.45
C ASN A 136 -2.65 -3.06 20.72
N PHE A 137 -3.40 -2.15 20.12
CA PHE A 137 -2.88 -1.02 19.35
C PHE A 137 -2.40 0.14 20.24
N LYS A 138 -2.41 0.00 21.58
CA LYS A 138 -1.75 0.95 22.50
C LYS A 138 -0.24 1.04 22.24
N GLU A 139 0.35 -0.03 21.75
CA GLU A 139 1.75 -0.08 21.29
C GLU A 139 1.78 -0.09 19.76
N SER A 140 2.71 0.67 19.19
CA SER A 140 2.88 0.75 17.75
C SER A 140 3.35 -0.59 17.18
N LEU A 141 2.61 -1.12 16.21
CA LEU A 141 2.97 -2.37 15.51
C LEU A 141 3.89 -2.15 14.29
N ASN A 142 3.98 -0.91 13.77
CA ASN A 142 4.80 -0.50 12.63
C ASN A 142 4.87 -1.55 11.51
N ASP A 143 3.72 -1.92 10.95
CA ASP A 143 3.64 -2.90 9.88
C ASP A 143 3.94 -2.29 8.51
N TRP A 144 4.24 -3.12 7.54
CA TRP A 144 4.35 -2.73 6.14
C TRP A 144 4.16 -3.98 5.27
N VAL A 145 3.75 -3.75 4.02
CA VAL A 145 3.66 -4.79 3.01
C VAL A 145 4.20 -4.29 1.69
N LYS A 146 4.69 -5.22 0.88
CA LYS A 146 5.28 -4.94 -0.42
C LYS A 146 4.80 -5.94 -1.45
N TRP A 147 4.47 -5.42 -2.63
CA TRP A 147 4.19 -6.20 -3.83
C TRP A 147 5.14 -5.80 -4.95
N ASP A 148 5.62 -6.80 -5.68
CA ASP A 148 6.27 -6.62 -6.96
C ASP A 148 5.33 -7.18 -8.04
N VAL A 149 4.51 -6.30 -8.63
CA VAL A 149 3.43 -6.67 -9.55
C VAL A 149 3.79 -6.34 -11.00
N LYS A 150 3.23 -7.10 -11.92
CA LYS A 150 3.20 -6.75 -13.35
C LYS A 150 1.88 -6.06 -13.66
N VAL A 151 1.93 -4.78 -13.99
CA VAL A 151 0.80 -4.06 -14.61
C VAL A 151 0.74 -4.48 -16.07
N LEU A 152 -0.39 -5.04 -16.49
CA LEU A 152 -0.59 -5.54 -17.84
C LEU A 152 -0.98 -4.42 -18.80
N GLU A 153 -0.90 -4.70 -20.10
CA GLU A 153 -1.41 -3.81 -21.16
C GLU A 153 -2.90 -3.45 -20.92
N PRO A 154 -3.35 -2.26 -21.35
CA PRO A 154 -4.77 -1.93 -21.35
C PRO A 154 -5.60 -2.99 -22.08
N ASN A 155 -6.82 -3.26 -21.60
CA ASN A 155 -7.74 -4.25 -22.18
C ASN A 155 -7.21 -5.69 -22.22
N SER A 156 -6.30 -6.04 -21.30
CA SER A 156 -5.90 -7.44 -21.09
C SER A 156 -7.12 -8.35 -20.86
N ASN A 157 -7.08 -9.56 -21.43
CA ASN A 157 -8.13 -10.58 -21.29
C ASN A 157 -7.87 -11.55 -20.11
N GLU A 158 -6.98 -11.18 -19.19
CA GLU A 158 -6.72 -12.00 -17.99
C GLU A 158 -7.99 -12.18 -17.17
N THR A 159 -8.13 -13.38 -16.60
CA THR A 159 -9.30 -13.72 -15.79
C THR A 159 -9.12 -13.12 -14.40
N LEU A 160 -10.16 -12.47 -13.88
CA LEU A 160 -10.20 -11.96 -12.50
C LEU A 160 -10.77 -13.03 -11.55
N PRO A 161 -10.46 -12.99 -10.25
CA PRO A 161 -11.01 -13.94 -9.30
C PRO A 161 -12.53 -13.78 -9.18
N VAL A 162 -13.23 -14.91 -9.09
CA VAL A 162 -14.70 -14.96 -9.06
C VAL A 162 -15.21 -14.59 -7.68
N THR A 163 -16.20 -13.69 -7.63
CA THR A 163 -16.96 -13.33 -6.43
C THR A 163 -18.34 -12.79 -6.80
N GLU A 164 -19.34 -13.10 -5.99
CA GLU A 164 -20.72 -12.57 -6.11
C GLU A 164 -20.94 -11.34 -5.19
N MET A 165 -19.91 -10.91 -4.46
CA MET A 165 -20.02 -9.78 -3.53
C MET A 165 -19.94 -8.45 -4.27
N ASN A 166 -21.06 -7.73 -4.36
CA ASN A 166 -21.14 -6.45 -5.08
C ASN A 166 -20.15 -5.39 -4.58
N THR A 167 -19.83 -5.39 -3.28
CA THR A 167 -18.84 -4.47 -2.69
C THR A 167 -17.42 -4.69 -3.24
N TRP A 168 -17.16 -5.86 -3.84
CA TRP A 168 -15.91 -6.21 -4.50
C TRP A 168 -15.96 -6.13 -6.02
N LEU A 169 -17.17 -6.22 -6.60
CA LEU A 169 -17.35 -6.02 -8.03
C LEU A 169 -17.35 -4.53 -8.41
N THR A 170 -17.90 -3.66 -7.56
CA THR A 170 -17.99 -2.22 -7.82
C THR A 170 -16.61 -1.57 -8.03
N PRO A 171 -15.57 -1.87 -7.22
CA PRO A 171 -14.22 -1.38 -7.46
C PRO A 171 -13.60 -1.81 -8.80
N ARG A 172 -14.14 -2.82 -9.50
CA ARG A 172 -13.68 -3.23 -10.83
C ARG A 172 -14.25 -2.37 -11.97
N ALA A 173 -15.22 -1.50 -11.69
CA ALA A 173 -15.84 -0.60 -12.66
C ALA A 173 -14.96 0.63 -12.96
N THR A 174 -13.69 0.39 -13.23
CA THR A 174 -12.68 1.39 -13.62
C THR A 174 -12.00 0.95 -14.93
N ASP A 175 -11.32 1.89 -15.58
CA ASP A 175 -10.43 1.67 -16.73
C ASP A 175 -9.00 1.27 -16.31
N ALA A 176 -8.79 0.93 -15.04
CA ALA A 176 -7.50 0.49 -14.52
C ALA A 176 -7.01 -0.78 -15.23
N ASN A 177 -5.70 -0.86 -15.41
CA ASN A 177 -5.03 -2.04 -15.92
C ASN A 177 -5.18 -3.20 -14.93
N ILE A 178 -5.20 -4.42 -15.46
CA ILE A 178 -5.07 -5.63 -14.63
C ILE A 178 -3.63 -5.68 -14.11
N ILE A 179 -3.47 -5.89 -12.81
CA ILE A 179 -2.21 -6.25 -12.17
C ILE A 179 -2.13 -7.77 -12.04
N GLN A 180 -0.93 -8.30 -12.15
CA GLN A 180 -0.63 -9.71 -11.96
C GLN A 180 0.48 -9.86 -10.93
N TYR A 181 0.26 -10.73 -9.95
CA TYR A 181 1.23 -11.16 -8.96
C TYR A 181 1.24 -12.68 -8.90
N GLY A 182 2.30 -13.32 -9.39
CA GLY A 182 2.34 -14.77 -9.56
C GLY A 182 1.19 -15.28 -10.43
N LYS A 183 0.27 -16.04 -9.81
CA LYS A 183 -0.96 -16.56 -10.46
C LYS A 183 -2.21 -15.73 -10.17
N GLU A 184 -2.09 -14.72 -9.32
CA GLU A 184 -3.20 -13.87 -8.92
C GLU A 184 -3.26 -12.61 -9.78
N THR A 185 -4.47 -12.20 -10.09
CA THR A 185 -4.78 -11.11 -11.01
C THR A 185 -5.92 -10.28 -10.43
N GLU A 186 -5.86 -8.96 -10.55
CA GLU A 186 -6.96 -8.07 -10.16
C GLU A 186 -6.86 -6.73 -10.88
N LYS A 187 -7.90 -5.89 -10.85
CA LYS A 187 -7.80 -4.49 -11.30
C LYS A 187 -7.15 -3.54 -10.28
N TYR A 188 -6.90 -4.03 -9.07
CA TYR A 188 -6.37 -3.24 -7.96
C TYR A 188 -5.56 -4.10 -7.00
N ILE A 189 -4.67 -3.46 -6.24
CA ILE A 189 -4.17 -4.03 -4.99
C ILE A 189 -5.16 -3.64 -3.89
N PHE A 190 -5.69 -4.63 -3.18
CA PHE A 190 -6.49 -4.46 -1.99
C PHE A 190 -5.60 -4.58 -0.76
N THR A 191 -5.56 -3.49 -0.01
CA THR A 191 -4.90 -3.43 1.28
C THR A 191 -6.02 -3.47 2.31
N GLY A 192 -6.57 -4.65 2.61
CA GLY A 192 -7.71 -4.77 3.52
C GLY A 192 -7.43 -4.26 4.93
N VAL A 193 -8.45 -4.30 5.79
CA VAL A 193 -8.49 -3.40 6.95
C VAL A 193 -7.17 -3.30 7.70
N TRP A 194 -6.77 -2.04 7.90
CA TRP A 194 -5.72 -1.63 8.81
C TRP A 194 -6.33 -0.93 10.00
N LEU A 195 -5.71 -1.17 11.14
CA LEU A 195 -6.04 -0.54 12.40
C LEU A 195 -4.81 0.26 12.80
N VAL A 196 -5.01 1.54 13.10
CA VAL A 196 -3.91 2.46 13.45
C VAL A 196 -4.27 3.15 14.76
N LEU A 197 -3.25 3.39 15.58
CA LEU A 197 -3.31 4.36 16.66
C LEU A 197 -2.73 5.70 16.18
N ILE A 198 -3.52 6.77 16.28
CA ILE A 198 -3.04 8.14 16.08
C ILE A 198 -3.04 8.82 17.46
N PHE A 199 -1.88 9.34 17.89
CA PHE A 199 -1.81 10.28 19.00
C PHE A 199 -1.98 11.72 18.47
N PRO A 200 -2.58 12.63 19.25
CA PRO A 200 -2.66 14.05 18.92
C PRO A 200 -1.27 14.72 18.84
#